data_AF-A0A954PZF0-F1
#
_entry.id   AF-A0A954PZF0-F1
#
_cell.length_a   1.000
_cell.length_b   1.000
_cell.length_c   1.000
_cell.angle_alpha   90.00
_cell.angle_beta   90.00
_cell.angle_gamma   90.00
#
_symmetry.space_group_name_H-M   'P 1'
#
loop_
_entity.id
_entity.type
_entity.pdbx_description
1 polymer ?
#
loop_
_entity_poly.entity_id
_entity_poly.type
_entity_poly.pdbx_seq_one_letter_code
_entity_poly.pdbx_strand_id
1 'polypeptide(L)'
;VRLVEPADYFRQFLSISTALPSGMLFSKESLDCVGGMREDWSFLCDWDFFAKLLLRCARRRQFAAYVTSGNFGWRLHDDSTTTTKWRQHYLEHAELMRLWRESLEGKDFDLFVSPADRENFFLRGDLYRKKRLIDDVSQISATEFSASVSWFRNNLNASMQRKIVRRAGRKILKRKIQSAFGAEARKSSASPPAVSENESVSGDWTPELVITGLHGDPDVAPCRNSLVIPYDNSINLWPVRHQVHSKDRIRITNPNLNRFFHLTVAECFKYVKPGAEVEFVFHDNQHLTWFGLKAVINQVAAGRFEIVHQSQNPRVGTEKGFSKWSLRYRCTGQDARWHSEPMNGLTIGVLTLGDRMEELNQLINTARTHCDVPYEIVLIAPKSIEAFEGHDDVRQIQFSERDDLGWITRKKNLICGGAKYSDIVVCHDRFEFTESFFEAFHTWGWSYGIAAVRLQLPDGKRALDWGVVQGDNFTWCKGGLLNYRDYSRFSYVPGGVTLIRKSFWEQFPWCEDLYWNEHEDVELCRRIQRTGARISFFPGLMIATRDRWVDENPLIEFSDQTDL
;
A
#
# COMPACT_ATOMS: atom_id res chain seq x y z
N VAL A 1 1.65 -18.46 -11.78
CA VAL A 1 1.63 -17.03 -12.18
C VAL A 1 1.15 -16.24 -10.97
N ARG A 2 1.84 -15.15 -10.62
CA ARG A 2 1.53 -14.20 -9.53
C ARG A 2 1.07 -12.90 -10.18
N LEU A 3 0.05 -12.24 -9.65
CA LEU A 3 -0.35 -10.90 -10.10
C LEU A 3 0.26 -9.87 -9.15
N VAL A 4 0.75 -8.75 -9.70
CA VAL A 4 1.43 -7.69 -8.95
C VAL A 4 0.93 -6.33 -9.38
N GLU A 5 0.74 -5.42 -8.42
CA GLU A 5 0.39 -4.04 -8.70
C GLU A 5 1.60 -3.32 -9.31
N PRO A 6 1.52 -2.78 -10.54
CA PRO A 6 2.69 -2.24 -11.22
C PRO A 6 3.33 -1.07 -10.48
N ALA A 7 2.55 -0.22 -9.81
CA ALA A 7 3.07 0.91 -9.05
C ALA A 7 3.91 0.43 -7.85
N ASP A 8 3.48 -0.62 -7.15
CA ASP A 8 4.28 -1.22 -6.07
C ASP A 8 5.53 -1.89 -6.61
N TYR A 9 5.39 -2.61 -7.72
CA TYR A 9 6.50 -3.28 -8.37
C TYR A 9 7.58 -2.28 -8.84
N PHE A 10 7.14 -1.21 -9.49
CA PHE A 10 7.96 -0.10 -9.94
C PHE A 10 8.75 0.49 -8.77
N ARG A 11 8.07 0.84 -7.67
CA ARG A 11 8.70 1.43 -6.48
C ARG A 11 9.67 0.48 -5.78
N GLN A 12 9.27 -0.78 -5.61
CA GLN A 12 10.04 -1.77 -4.87
C GLN A 12 11.26 -2.27 -5.63
N PHE A 13 11.19 -2.56 -6.94
CA PHE A 13 12.24 -3.31 -7.63
C PHE A 13 13.14 -2.46 -8.52
N LEU A 14 12.58 -1.48 -9.23
CA LEU A 14 13.38 -0.64 -10.12
C LEU A 14 14.35 0.25 -9.33
N SER A 15 14.08 0.56 -8.07
CA SER A 15 15.01 1.40 -7.32
C SER A 15 16.15 0.62 -6.64
N ILE A 16 16.06 -0.71 -6.47
CA ILE A 16 17.00 -1.47 -5.59
C ILE A 16 17.58 -2.77 -6.17
N SER A 17 17.12 -3.23 -7.33
CA SER A 17 17.51 -4.53 -7.90
C SER A 17 17.75 -4.45 -9.41
N THR A 18 18.26 -5.50 -10.03
CA THR A 18 18.34 -5.59 -11.50
C THR A 18 16.96 -5.51 -12.13
N ALA A 19 16.86 -4.94 -13.34
CA ALA A 19 15.62 -4.90 -14.10
C ALA A 19 15.07 -6.32 -14.27
N LEU A 20 13.94 -6.52 -13.60
CA LEU A 20 13.01 -7.63 -13.67
C LEU A 20 13.42 -9.03 -13.19
N PRO A 21 12.49 -9.72 -12.51
CA PRO A 21 12.54 -11.15 -12.36
C PRO A 21 12.17 -11.81 -13.69
N SER A 22 12.76 -12.96 -13.94
CA SER A 22 12.82 -13.68 -15.21
C SER A 22 11.49 -14.26 -15.74
N GLY A 23 10.36 -13.58 -15.57
CA GLY A 23 9.06 -14.12 -15.96
C GLY A 23 7.87 -13.17 -15.94
N MET A 24 8.01 -11.86 -16.17
CA MET A 24 6.79 -11.05 -16.36
C MET A 24 6.12 -11.33 -17.70
N LEU A 25 4.78 -11.38 -17.65
CA LEU A 25 3.88 -11.54 -18.76
C LEU A 25 3.18 -10.21 -19.00
N PHE A 26 3.20 -9.76 -20.24
CA PHE A 26 2.51 -8.58 -20.71
C PHE A 26 1.63 -8.95 -21.89
N SER A 27 0.55 -8.19 -22.10
CA SER A 27 -0.21 -8.32 -23.34
C SER A 27 0.65 -7.86 -24.52
N LYS A 28 0.41 -8.43 -25.70
CA LYS A 28 1.04 -7.98 -26.94
C LYS A 28 0.81 -6.48 -27.17
N GLU A 29 -0.40 -6.00 -26.88
CA GLU A 29 -0.74 -4.58 -26.94
C GLU A 29 0.14 -3.72 -26.01
N SER A 30 0.48 -4.21 -24.80
CA SER A 30 1.44 -3.53 -23.91
C SER A 30 2.80 -3.41 -24.55
N LEU A 31 3.29 -4.50 -25.14
CA LEU A 31 4.58 -4.54 -25.82
C LEU A 31 4.64 -3.57 -27.00
N ASP A 32 3.62 -3.61 -27.86
CA ASP A 32 3.51 -2.77 -29.05
C ASP A 32 3.45 -1.28 -28.67
N CYS A 33 2.73 -0.93 -27.60
CA CYS A 33 2.64 0.46 -27.14
C CYS A 33 3.95 1.04 -26.61
N VAL A 34 4.82 0.23 -26.00
CA VAL A 34 6.09 0.73 -25.43
C VAL A 34 7.25 0.70 -26.42
N GLY A 35 7.04 0.13 -27.62
CA GLY A 35 8.03 0.08 -28.70
C GLY A 35 9.03 -1.06 -28.61
N GLY A 36 8.75 -2.12 -27.84
CA GLY A 36 9.66 -3.26 -27.68
C GLY A 36 10.98 -2.92 -26.97
N MET A 37 11.84 -3.94 -26.80
CA MET A 37 13.21 -3.73 -26.31
C MET A 37 14.08 -3.16 -27.44
N ARG A 38 15.01 -2.25 -27.10
CA ARG A 38 15.98 -1.74 -28.06
C ARG A 38 16.91 -2.86 -28.53
N GLU A 39 17.19 -2.89 -29.82
CA GLU A 39 18.07 -3.89 -30.45
C GLU A 39 19.57 -3.57 -30.30
N ASP A 40 19.92 -2.47 -29.63
CA ASP A 40 21.32 -2.08 -29.41
C ASP A 40 21.98 -2.82 -28.24
N TRP A 41 21.21 -3.65 -27.53
CA TRP A 41 21.65 -4.45 -26.39
C TRP A 41 22.41 -3.63 -25.33
N SER A 42 22.12 -2.32 -25.24
CA SER A 42 22.64 -1.45 -24.18
C SER A 42 22.10 -1.91 -22.82
N PHE A 43 22.85 -1.73 -21.74
CA PHE A 43 22.41 -2.20 -20.41
C PHE A 43 21.10 -1.53 -19.95
N LEU A 44 20.78 -0.36 -20.50
CA LEU A 44 19.51 0.34 -20.27
C LEU A 44 18.32 -0.17 -21.07
N CYS A 45 18.55 -0.99 -22.11
CA CYS A 45 17.47 -1.43 -22.99
C CYS A 45 16.38 -2.18 -22.20
N ASP A 46 16.78 -2.95 -21.18
CA ASP A 46 15.88 -3.62 -20.25
C ASP A 46 15.14 -2.61 -19.36
N TRP A 47 15.90 -1.76 -18.67
CA TRP A 47 15.38 -0.86 -17.65
C TRP A 47 14.33 0.12 -18.16
N ASP A 48 14.64 0.83 -19.25
CA ASP A 48 13.74 1.82 -19.84
C ASP A 48 12.48 1.16 -20.40
N PHE A 49 12.66 0.06 -21.14
CA PHE A 49 11.55 -0.74 -21.67
C PHE A 49 10.59 -1.20 -20.57
N PHE A 50 11.13 -1.76 -19.49
CA PHE A 50 10.33 -2.33 -18.42
C PHE A 50 9.66 -1.27 -17.55
N ALA A 51 10.33 -0.15 -17.31
CA ALA A 51 9.69 0.98 -16.67
C ALA A 51 8.53 1.50 -17.50
N LYS A 52 8.70 1.68 -18.81
CA LYS A 52 7.61 2.08 -19.71
C LYS A 52 6.44 1.11 -19.66
N LEU A 53 6.69 -0.20 -19.58
CA LEU A 53 5.64 -1.21 -19.41
C LEU A 53 4.91 -1.08 -18.07
N LEU A 54 5.63 -0.96 -16.96
CA LEU A 54 5.04 -0.81 -15.63
C LEU A 54 4.27 0.50 -15.52
N LEU A 55 4.81 1.60 -16.07
CA LEU A 55 4.14 2.91 -16.16
C LEU A 55 2.84 2.81 -16.95
N ARG A 56 2.84 2.11 -18.10
CA ARG A 56 1.63 1.87 -18.89
C ARG A 56 0.59 1.11 -18.06
N CYS A 57 0.99 0.01 -17.44
CA CYS A 57 0.07 -0.82 -16.65
C CYS A 57 -0.50 -0.03 -15.47
N ALA A 58 0.33 0.75 -14.75
CA ALA A 58 -0.13 1.61 -13.65
C ALA A 58 -1.10 2.70 -14.13
N ARG A 59 -0.78 3.41 -15.21
CA ARG A 59 -1.67 4.43 -15.81
C ARG A 59 -3.02 3.87 -16.25
N ARG A 60 -3.06 2.58 -16.59
CA ARG A 60 -4.29 1.87 -16.98
C ARG A 60 -4.92 1.06 -15.84
N ARG A 61 -4.38 1.13 -14.62
CA ARG A 61 -4.82 0.34 -13.45
C ARG A 61 -4.89 -1.18 -13.76
N GLN A 62 -3.91 -1.69 -14.49
CA GLN A 62 -3.81 -3.10 -14.88
C GLN A 62 -2.75 -3.81 -14.04
N PHE A 63 -3.06 -4.99 -13.50
CA PHE A 63 -2.06 -5.84 -12.86
C PHE A 63 -1.02 -6.34 -13.86
N ALA A 64 0.25 -6.41 -13.43
CA ALA A 64 1.28 -7.15 -14.15
C ALA A 64 1.28 -8.61 -13.69
N ALA A 65 1.43 -9.55 -14.62
CA ALA A 65 1.53 -10.97 -14.30
C ALA A 65 3.00 -11.38 -14.24
N TYR A 66 3.35 -12.17 -13.24
CA TYR A 66 4.70 -12.63 -12.95
C TYR A 66 4.72 -14.16 -12.78
N VAL A 67 5.35 -14.88 -13.68
CA VAL A 67 5.51 -16.33 -13.60
C VAL A 67 6.71 -16.65 -12.73
N THR A 68 6.46 -17.24 -11.57
CA THR A 68 7.48 -17.94 -10.80
C THR A 68 7.38 -19.43 -11.05
N SER A 69 8.54 -20.08 -11.03
CA SER A 69 8.86 -21.47 -11.39
C SER A 69 9.08 -21.71 -12.89
N GLY A 70 10.35 -21.94 -13.22
CA GLY A 70 10.87 -22.30 -14.54
C GLY A 70 12.31 -21.80 -14.67
N ASN A 71 13.23 -22.66 -15.11
CA ASN A 71 14.57 -22.26 -15.59
C ASN A 71 14.38 -21.44 -16.87
N PHE A 72 13.90 -20.20 -16.75
CA PHE A 72 13.99 -19.23 -17.84
C PHE A 72 15.45 -18.81 -17.90
N GLY A 73 16.20 -19.54 -18.72
CA GLY A 73 17.61 -19.30 -18.96
C GLY A 73 17.75 -17.94 -19.62
N TRP A 74 18.27 -16.96 -18.89
CA TRP A 74 18.96 -15.87 -19.54
C TRP A 74 20.24 -16.44 -20.12
N ARG A 75 20.50 -16.21 -21.41
CA ARG A 75 21.89 -16.13 -21.84
C ARG A 75 22.45 -14.89 -21.18
N LEU A 76 23.18 -15.07 -20.08
CA LEU A 76 24.28 -14.17 -19.78
C LEU A 76 25.16 -14.22 -21.02
N HIS A 77 25.08 -13.18 -21.86
CA HIS A 77 26.09 -13.00 -22.89
C HIS A 77 27.43 -12.91 -22.14
N ASP A 78 28.49 -13.55 -22.64
CA ASP A 78 29.81 -13.42 -22.01
C ASP A 78 30.22 -11.92 -21.95
N ASP A 79 29.71 -11.11 -22.88
CA ASP A 79 29.85 -9.64 -22.96
C ASP A 79 28.86 -8.84 -22.09
N SER A 80 27.85 -9.49 -21.53
CA SER A 80 26.91 -8.92 -20.55
C SER A 80 27.50 -8.93 -19.14
N THR A 81 28.62 -9.65 -18.95
CA THR A 81 29.32 -9.69 -17.67
C THR A 81 29.99 -8.34 -17.38
N THR A 82 29.69 -7.85 -16.18
CA THR A 82 29.89 -6.47 -15.73
C THR A 82 31.32 -5.98 -15.62
N THR A 83 32.33 -6.80 -15.87
CA THR A 83 33.71 -6.45 -15.56
C THR A 83 34.32 -5.46 -16.55
N THR A 84 33.85 -5.41 -17.80
CA THR A 84 34.42 -4.52 -18.83
C THR A 84 33.57 -3.27 -19.08
N LYS A 85 32.25 -3.33 -18.86
CA LYS A 85 31.30 -2.24 -19.15
C LYS A 85 30.77 -1.50 -17.92
N TRP A 86 31.30 -1.74 -16.72
CA TRP A 86 30.80 -1.10 -15.48
C TRP A 86 30.80 0.44 -15.53
N ARG A 87 31.73 1.08 -16.25
CA ARG A 87 31.76 2.54 -16.43
C ARG A 87 30.53 3.03 -17.18
N GLN A 88 30.26 2.37 -18.31
CA GLN A 88 29.12 2.67 -19.16
C GLN A 88 27.83 2.42 -18.38
N HIS A 89 27.69 1.27 -17.70
CA HIS A 89 26.51 0.96 -16.89
C HIS A 89 26.25 1.99 -15.79
N TYR A 90 27.29 2.48 -15.11
CA TYR A 90 27.15 3.50 -14.08
C TYR A 90 26.63 4.83 -14.63
N LEU A 91 27.17 5.26 -15.78
CA LEU A 91 26.76 6.52 -16.43
C LEU A 91 25.36 6.40 -17.04
N GLU A 92 25.10 5.30 -17.71
CA GLU A 92 23.81 4.95 -18.28
C GLU A 92 22.70 4.95 -17.23
N HIS A 93 22.89 4.29 -16.08
CA HIS A 93 21.89 4.31 -15.02
C HIS A 93 21.71 5.71 -14.41
N ALA A 94 22.76 6.54 -14.39
CA ALA A 94 22.65 7.95 -13.98
C ALA A 94 21.70 8.71 -14.91
N GLU A 95 21.94 8.54 -16.21
CA GLU A 95 21.22 9.21 -17.28
C GLU A 95 19.76 8.75 -17.30
N LEU A 96 19.49 7.46 -17.14
CA LEU A 96 18.12 6.95 -17.01
C LEU A 96 17.36 7.60 -15.85
N MET A 97 17.97 7.65 -14.66
CA MET A 97 17.33 8.26 -13.49
C MET A 97 17.09 9.76 -13.69
N ARG A 98 18.00 10.45 -14.40
CA ARG A 98 17.84 11.86 -14.78
C ARG A 98 16.69 12.04 -15.75
N LEU A 99 16.68 11.27 -16.85
CA LEU A 99 15.63 11.30 -17.86
C LEU A 99 14.26 11.02 -17.25
N TRP A 100 14.15 10.02 -16.37
CA TRP A 100 12.88 9.74 -15.68
C TRP A 100 12.48 10.83 -14.69
N ARG A 101 13.44 11.42 -13.99
CA ARG A 101 13.16 12.56 -13.10
C ARG A 101 12.58 13.73 -13.89
N GLU A 102 13.03 13.94 -15.13
CA GLU A 102 12.54 14.97 -16.04
C GLU A 102 11.24 14.59 -16.75
N SER A 103 11.07 13.31 -17.12
CA SER A 103 9.95 12.87 -17.97
C SER A 103 8.69 12.47 -17.20
N LEU A 104 8.78 12.19 -15.90
CA LEU A 104 7.61 11.86 -15.08
C LEU A 104 6.87 13.16 -14.74
N GLU A 105 5.75 13.39 -15.42
CA GLU A 105 4.95 14.62 -15.34
C GLU A 105 3.50 14.33 -14.89
N GLY A 106 2.88 15.31 -14.21
CA GLY A 106 1.43 15.35 -13.95
C GLY A 106 0.84 14.06 -13.38
N LYS A 107 0.13 13.29 -14.22
CA LYS A 107 -0.57 12.06 -13.81
C LYS A 107 0.36 10.94 -13.34
N ASP A 108 1.65 11.00 -13.66
CA ASP A 108 2.64 10.05 -13.14
C ASP A 108 2.91 10.24 -11.64
N PHE A 109 2.49 11.36 -11.05
CA PHE A 109 2.54 11.51 -9.61
C PHE A 109 1.68 10.48 -8.88
N ASP A 110 0.63 9.93 -9.48
CA ASP A 110 -0.18 8.89 -8.82
C ASP A 110 0.60 7.57 -8.60
N LEU A 111 1.77 7.39 -9.23
CA LEU A 111 2.69 6.28 -8.94
C LEU A 111 3.36 6.42 -7.57
N PHE A 112 3.54 7.66 -7.13
CA PHE A 112 4.24 8.00 -5.90
C PHE A 112 3.24 8.60 -4.93
N VAL A 113 3.18 8.08 -3.71
CA VAL A 113 2.12 8.55 -2.81
C VAL A 113 2.37 9.97 -2.32
N SER A 114 3.62 10.43 -2.37
CA SER A 114 3.98 11.80 -2.07
C SER A 114 5.23 12.23 -2.85
N PRO A 115 5.52 13.54 -2.91
CA PRO A 115 6.81 14.03 -3.39
C PRO A 115 8.00 13.37 -2.67
N ALA A 116 7.88 13.07 -1.37
CA ALA A 116 8.91 12.38 -0.61
C ALA A 116 9.08 10.91 -1.06
N ASP A 117 8.00 10.20 -1.38
CA ASP A 117 8.05 8.83 -1.94
C ASP A 117 8.78 8.82 -3.30
N ARG A 118 8.50 9.82 -4.14
CA ARG A 118 9.21 10.04 -5.42
C ARG A 118 10.70 10.30 -5.20
N GLU A 119 11.06 11.19 -4.29
CA GLU A 119 12.48 11.45 -4.01
C GLU A 119 13.20 10.23 -3.41
N ASN A 120 12.53 9.47 -2.54
CA ASN A 120 13.06 8.23 -2.00
C ASN A 120 13.31 7.18 -3.10
N PHE A 121 12.40 7.06 -4.08
CA PHE A 121 12.60 6.19 -5.25
C PHE A 121 13.89 6.52 -5.99
N PHE A 122 14.11 7.80 -6.33
CA PHE A 122 15.33 8.21 -7.03
C PHE A 122 16.58 8.10 -6.17
N LEU A 123 16.48 8.39 -4.87
CA LEU A 123 17.57 8.19 -3.91
C LEU A 123 17.98 6.72 -3.85
N ARG A 124 17.01 5.80 -3.78
CA ARG A 124 17.25 4.36 -3.81
C ARG A 124 17.92 3.94 -5.12
N GLY A 125 17.46 4.44 -6.27
CA GLY A 125 18.10 4.20 -7.56
C GLY A 125 19.57 4.64 -7.59
N ASP A 126 19.89 5.80 -7.02
CA ASP A 126 21.27 6.27 -6.88
C ASP A 126 22.11 5.39 -5.92
N LEU A 127 21.52 4.95 -4.80
CA LEU A 127 22.18 4.02 -3.87
C LEU A 127 22.46 2.66 -4.52
N TYR A 128 21.51 2.11 -5.29
CA TYR A 128 21.67 0.88 -6.04
C TYR A 128 22.82 1.01 -7.05
N ARG A 129 22.82 2.07 -7.86
CA ARG A 129 23.88 2.38 -8.82
C ARG A 129 25.26 2.39 -8.16
N LYS A 130 25.39 3.06 -7.01
CA LYS A 130 26.64 3.11 -6.22
C LYS A 130 27.04 1.74 -5.68
N LYS A 131 26.09 0.95 -5.18
CA LYS A 131 26.33 -0.41 -4.69
C LYS A 131 26.81 -1.32 -5.82
N ARG A 132 26.15 -1.27 -6.98
CA ARG A 132 26.50 -2.07 -8.15
C ARG A 132 27.90 -1.74 -8.66
N LEU A 133 28.26 -0.45 -8.76
CA LEU A 133 29.61 -0.02 -9.11
C LEU A 133 30.67 -0.64 -8.17
N ILE A 134 30.42 -0.62 -6.86
CA ILE A 134 31.34 -1.22 -5.88
C ILE A 134 31.46 -2.73 -6.12
N ASP A 135 30.36 -3.42 -6.38
CA ASP A 135 30.35 -4.86 -6.62
C ASP A 135 31.12 -5.20 -7.92
N ASP A 136 30.88 -4.47 -9.01
CA ASP A 136 31.52 -4.68 -10.31
C ASP A 136 33.02 -4.38 -10.27
N VAL A 137 33.43 -3.25 -9.69
CA VAL A 137 34.84 -2.89 -9.50
C VAL A 137 35.55 -3.86 -8.55
N SER A 138 34.82 -4.57 -7.68
CA SER A 138 35.42 -5.60 -6.83
C SER A 138 35.79 -6.87 -7.61
N GLN A 139 35.35 -7.01 -8.86
CA GLN A 139 35.63 -8.19 -9.70
C GLN A 139 36.75 -7.97 -10.70
N ILE A 140 37.03 -6.72 -11.11
CA ILE A 140 38.07 -6.40 -12.10
C ILE A 140 39.49 -6.73 -11.61
N SER A 141 40.43 -6.84 -12.54
CA SER A 141 41.84 -7.11 -12.23
C SER A 141 42.53 -5.90 -11.56
N ALA A 142 43.68 -6.14 -10.91
CA ALA A 142 44.45 -5.05 -10.31
C ALA A 142 44.97 -4.05 -11.36
N THR A 143 45.29 -4.52 -12.56
CA THR A 143 45.70 -3.68 -13.70
C THR A 143 44.56 -2.78 -14.15
N GLU A 144 43.37 -3.33 -14.36
CA GLU A 144 42.17 -2.56 -14.73
C GLU A 144 41.76 -1.59 -13.62
N PHE A 145 41.89 -1.99 -12.35
CA PHE A 145 41.62 -1.12 -11.21
C PHE A 145 42.53 0.11 -11.23
N SER A 146 43.85 -0.09 -11.38
CA SER A 146 44.83 1.00 -11.49
C SER A 146 44.54 1.92 -12.68
N ALA A 147 44.22 1.33 -13.84
CA ALA A 147 43.83 2.07 -15.05
C ALA A 147 42.50 2.87 -14.88
N SER A 148 41.72 2.59 -13.83
CA SER A 148 40.43 3.22 -13.56
C SER A 148 40.46 4.31 -12.50
N VAL A 149 41.60 4.54 -11.84
CA VAL A 149 41.73 5.52 -10.75
C VAL A 149 41.42 6.94 -11.20
N SER A 150 41.88 7.36 -12.39
CA SER A 150 41.56 8.68 -12.94
C SER A 150 40.05 8.87 -13.12
N TRP A 151 39.37 7.84 -13.65
CA TRP A 151 37.92 7.87 -13.79
C TRP A 151 37.21 7.99 -12.43
N PHE A 152 37.66 7.26 -11.39
CA PHE A 152 37.09 7.37 -10.04
C PHE A 152 37.24 8.77 -9.46
N ARG A 153 38.38 9.44 -9.69
CA ARG A 153 38.63 10.80 -9.22
C ARG A 153 37.69 11.82 -9.87
N ASN A 154 37.44 11.65 -11.17
CA ASN A 154 36.64 12.60 -11.94
C ASN A 154 35.13 12.39 -11.78
N ASN A 155 34.68 11.17 -11.47
CA ASN A 155 33.25 10.81 -11.51
C ASN A 155 32.64 10.47 -10.15
N LEU A 156 33.45 10.28 -9.10
CA LEU A 156 32.98 9.87 -7.78
C LEU A 156 33.43 10.84 -6.69
N ASN A 157 32.58 11.03 -5.68
CA ASN A 157 32.98 11.75 -4.48
C ASN A 157 33.99 10.96 -3.63
N ALA A 158 34.72 11.67 -2.76
CA ALA A 158 35.77 11.09 -1.93
C ALA A 158 35.29 9.92 -1.04
N SER A 159 34.04 9.96 -0.57
CA SER A 159 33.46 8.88 0.25
C SER A 159 33.35 7.57 -0.55
N MET A 160 32.84 7.65 -1.78
CA MET A 160 32.73 6.50 -2.68
C MET A 160 34.08 5.97 -3.11
N GLN A 161 35.04 6.86 -3.42
CA GLN A 161 36.42 6.46 -3.73
C GLN A 161 37.02 5.61 -2.60
N ARG A 162 36.87 6.04 -1.33
CA ARG A 162 37.33 5.27 -0.16
C ARG A 162 36.67 3.91 -0.03
N LYS A 163 35.34 3.81 -0.25
CA LYS A 163 34.60 2.54 -0.20
C LYS A 163 35.10 1.55 -1.27
N ILE A 164 35.30 2.03 -2.49
CA ILE A 164 35.81 1.24 -3.62
C ILE A 164 37.22 0.73 -3.31
N VAL A 165 38.13 1.62 -2.92
CA VAL A 165 39.52 1.25 -2.58
C VAL A 165 39.56 0.24 -1.44
N ARG A 166 38.77 0.43 -0.38
CA ARG A 166 38.72 -0.50 0.76
C ARG A 166 38.23 -1.90 0.35
N ARG A 167 37.21 -1.99 -0.51
CA ARG A 167 36.63 -3.28 -0.90
C ARG A 167 37.45 -4.00 -1.98
N ALA A 168 37.88 -3.27 -3.01
CA ALA A 168 38.76 -3.80 -4.05
C ALA A 168 40.14 -4.17 -3.47
N GLY A 169 40.72 -3.31 -2.64
CA GLY A 169 41.99 -3.56 -1.96
C GLY A 169 41.98 -4.83 -1.11
N ARG A 170 40.91 -5.08 -0.34
CA ARG A 170 40.75 -6.33 0.43
C ARG A 170 40.73 -7.58 -0.47
N LYS A 171 40.04 -7.55 -1.60
CA LYS A 171 39.99 -8.68 -2.55
C LYS A 171 41.33 -8.87 -3.28
N ILE A 172 41.98 -7.80 -3.71
CA ILE A 172 43.29 -7.86 -4.36
C ILE A 172 44.33 -8.43 -3.39
N LEU A 173 44.34 -7.95 -2.14
CA LEU A 173 45.22 -8.47 -1.09
C LEU A 173 44.93 -9.96 -0.82
N LYS A 174 43.66 -10.35 -0.70
CA LYS A 174 43.26 -11.74 -0.53
C LYS A 174 43.74 -12.63 -1.70
N ARG A 175 43.59 -12.17 -2.94
CA ARG A 175 44.07 -12.88 -4.13
C ARG A 175 45.61 -12.99 -4.15
N LYS A 176 46.33 -11.91 -3.80
CA LYS A 176 47.79 -11.92 -3.68
C LYS A 176 48.30 -12.87 -2.60
N ILE A 177 47.63 -12.91 -1.45
CA ILE A 177 47.93 -13.86 -0.37
C ILE A 177 47.64 -15.29 -0.86
N GLN A 178 46.49 -15.53 -1.50
CA GLN A 178 46.15 -16.84 -2.03
C GLN A 178 47.13 -17.32 -3.13
N SER A 179 47.64 -16.42 -3.98
CA SER A 179 48.66 -16.77 -4.97
C SER A 179 50.05 -16.96 -4.35
N ALA A 180 50.38 -16.22 -3.29
CA ALA A 180 51.67 -16.32 -2.61
C ALA A 180 51.79 -17.56 -1.72
N PHE A 181 50.68 -18.06 -1.16
CA PHE A 181 50.68 -19.19 -0.23
C PHE A 181 50.49 -20.57 -0.88
N GLY A 182 50.47 -20.67 -2.22
CA GLY A 182 50.34 -21.94 -2.93
C GLY A 182 48.97 -22.59 -2.75
N ALA A 183 48.36 -23.06 -3.84
CA ALA A 183 47.05 -23.69 -3.82
C ALA A 183 47.00 -25.08 -3.13
N GLU A 184 48.11 -25.56 -2.56
CA GLU A 184 48.25 -26.95 -2.07
C GLU A 184 47.71 -27.20 -0.65
N ALA A 185 47.45 -26.18 0.17
CA ALA A 185 47.12 -26.39 1.58
C ALA A 185 45.62 -26.45 1.95
N ARG A 186 44.68 -26.55 0.98
CA ARG A 186 43.23 -26.61 1.26
C ARG A 186 42.55 -27.84 0.66
N LYS A 187 42.91 -29.02 1.16
CA LYS A 187 42.06 -30.21 1.16
C LYS A 187 42.06 -30.82 2.57
N SER A 188 41.18 -30.33 3.46
CA SER A 188 40.63 -31.06 4.63
C SER A 188 39.91 -30.15 5.63
N SER A 189 39.10 -29.18 5.18
CA SER A 189 38.05 -28.67 6.07
C SER A 189 36.82 -29.54 5.84
N ALA A 190 36.58 -30.49 6.73
CA ALA A 190 35.33 -31.23 6.79
C ALA A 190 34.18 -30.21 6.74
N SER A 191 33.32 -30.33 5.74
CA SER A 191 32.07 -29.59 5.68
C SER A 191 31.34 -29.83 7.01
N PRO A 192 30.88 -28.79 7.72
CA PRO A 192 29.95 -29.02 8.83
C PRO A 192 28.83 -29.92 8.30
N PRO A 193 28.41 -30.95 9.06
CA PRO A 193 27.36 -31.85 8.61
C PRO A 193 26.18 -30.99 8.16
N ALA A 194 25.72 -31.21 6.93
CA ALA A 194 24.51 -30.58 6.45
C ALA A 194 23.43 -30.90 7.46
N VAL A 195 23.04 -29.90 8.25
CA VAL A 195 21.87 -29.99 9.11
C VAL A 195 20.73 -30.25 8.14
N SER A 196 20.17 -31.45 8.18
CA SER A 196 19.04 -31.80 7.35
C SER A 196 17.87 -30.90 7.77
N GLU A 197 17.65 -29.81 7.03
CA GLU A 197 16.50 -28.89 7.16
C GLU A 197 15.13 -29.58 6.91
N ASN A 198 15.11 -30.91 6.80
CA ASN A 198 13.94 -31.71 6.48
C ASN A 198 13.27 -32.40 7.66
N GLU A 199 13.66 -32.13 8.91
CA GLU A 199 12.89 -32.61 10.08
C GLU A 199 11.64 -31.74 10.32
N SER A 200 10.68 -31.96 9.42
CA SER A 200 9.25 -32.16 9.68
C SER A 200 8.63 -31.39 10.85
N VAL A 201 8.41 -30.09 10.64
CA VAL A 201 7.34 -29.35 11.34
C VAL A 201 6.25 -29.00 10.32
N SER A 202 5.49 -30.01 9.90
CA SER A 202 4.07 -29.89 9.55
C SER A 202 3.59 -31.24 9.01
N GLY A 203 2.45 -31.74 9.52
CA GLY A 203 1.66 -32.72 8.78
C GLY A 203 1.25 -32.18 7.39
N ASP A 204 0.49 -32.95 6.62
CA ASP A 204 0.08 -32.74 5.21
C ASP A 204 -0.66 -31.43 4.86
N TRP A 205 -0.57 -30.39 5.71
CA TRP A 205 -1.15 -29.09 5.47
C TRP A 205 -0.34 -28.31 4.44
N THR A 206 -0.92 -28.19 3.25
CA THR A 206 -0.39 -27.36 2.16
C THR A 206 -1.37 -26.23 1.88
N PRO A 207 -0.93 -24.95 1.88
CA PRO A 207 -1.83 -23.85 1.57
C PRO A 207 -2.27 -23.90 0.10
N GLU A 208 -3.52 -23.54 -0.16
CA GLU A 208 -4.09 -23.40 -1.50
C GLU A 208 -3.93 -21.98 -2.04
N LEU A 209 -3.70 -21.03 -1.12
CA LEU A 209 -3.45 -19.62 -1.38
C LEU A 209 -2.41 -19.09 -0.39
N VAL A 210 -1.43 -18.34 -0.89
CA VAL A 210 -0.45 -17.62 -0.07
C VAL A 210 -0.60 -16.12 -0.29
N ILE A 211 -0.84 -15.35 0.76
CA ILE A 211 -0.82 -13.88 0.76
C ILE A 211 0.49 -13.43 1.40
N THR A 212 1.24 -12.56 0.71
CA THR A 212 2.55 -12.09 1.17
C THR A 212 2.78 -10.63 0.80
N GLY A 213 3.55 -9.91 1.61
CA GLY A 213 4.04 -8.57 1.28
C GLY A 213 5.39 -8.58 0.53
N LEU A 214 6.01 -9.75 0.34
CA LEU A 214 7.34 -9.87 -0.28
C LEU A 214 7.28 -10.63 -1.60
N HIS A 215 8.01 -10.13 -2.59
CA HIS A 215 8.28 -10.91 -3.80
C HIS A 215 9.39 -11.92 -3.53
N GLY A 216 9.17 -13.17 -3.94
CA GLY A 216 10.21 -14.21 -3.85
C GLY A 216 10.55 -14.66 -2.44
N ASP A 217 9.63 -14.51 -1.47
CA ASP A 217 9.80 -15.03 -0.11
C ASP A 217 10.22 -16.51 -0.15
N PRO A 218 11.46 -16.84 0.29
CA PRO A 218 12.04 -18.18 0.15
C PRO A 218 11.30 -19.23 0.99
N ASP A 219 10.53 -18.79 1.98
CA ASP A 219 9.72 -19.64 2.84
C ASP A 219 8.36 -20.01 2.22
N VAL A 220 8.06 -19.48 1.03
CA VAL A 220 6.86 -19.85 0.29
C VAL A 220 7.14 -21.19 -0.39
N ALA A 221 6.69 -22.27 0.26
CA ALA A 221 6.49 -23.56 -0.40
C ALA A 221 5.84 -23.34 -1.77
N PRO A 222 6.17 -24.12 -2.82
CA PRO A 222 5.66 -23.93 -4.18
C PRO A 222 4.14 -24.11 -4.25
N CYS A 223 3.40 -23.09 -3.83
CA CYS A 223 1.97 -22.99 -3.97
C CYS A 223 1.69 -22.35 -5.33
N ARG A 224 0.74 -22.94 -6.06
CA ARG A 224 0.36 -22.47 -7.40
C ARG A 224 -0.25 -21.06 -7.38
N ASN A 225 -0.83 -20.65 -6.23
CA ASN A 225 -1.50 -19.36 -6.07
C ASN A 225 -0.83 -18.53 -4.96
N SER A 226 -0.11 -17.49 -5.36
CA SER A 226 0.47 -16.50 -4.44
C SER A 226 0.05 -15.10 -4.85
N LEU A 227 -0.49 -14.35 -3.90
CA LEU A 227 -0.87 -12.95 -4.01
C LEU A 227 0.18 -12.12 -3.29
N VAL A 228 0.82 -11.21 -4.03
CA VAL A 228 1.76 -10.25 -3.45
C VAL A 228 1.08 -8.90 -3.36
N ILE A 229 0.86 -8.41 -2.14
CA ILE A 229 0.04 -7.23 -1.88
C ILE A 229 0.76 -6.35 -0.84
N PRO A 230 0.79 -5.02 -1.01
CA PRO A 230 1.42 -4.14 -0.04
C PRO A 230 0.79 -4.29 1.35
N TYR A 231 1.62 -4.40 2.38
CA TYR A 231 1.16 -4.46 3.77
C TYR A 231 1.08 -3.07 4.39
N ASP A 232 0.43 -2.12 3.73
CA ASP A 232 0.26 -0.75 4.24
C ASP A 232 -1.20 -0.33 4.20
N ASN A 233 -1.51 0.95 4.41
CA ASN A 233 -2.90 1.43 4.41
C ASN A 233 -3.62 1.30 3.06
N SER A 234 -2.90 1.00 1.97
CA SER A 234 -3.48 0.68 0.67
C SER A 234 -3.84 -0.81 0.51
N ILE A 235 -3.60 -1.65 1.52
CA ILE A 235 -3.96 -3.07 1.45
C ILE A 235 -5.45 -3.23 1.16
N ASN A 236 -5.75 -3.94 0.07
CA ASN A 236 -7.10 -4.21 -0.38
C ASN A 236 -7.20 -5.57 -1.05
N LEU A 237 -8.00 -6.46 -0.47
CA LEU A 237 -8.26 -7.78 -1.03
C LEU A 237 -9.54 -7.85 -1.86
N TRP A 238 -10.28 -6.75 -2.01
CA TRP A 238 -11.52 -6.74 -2.79
C TRP A 238 -11.37 -7.27 -4.23
N PRO A 239 -10.35 -6.89 -5.03
CA PRO A 239 -10.20 -7.41 -6.39
C PRO A 239 -10.04 -8.93 -6.47
N VAL A 240 -9.53 -9.54 -5.39
CA VAL A 240 -9.21 -10.97 -5.28
C VAL A 240 -10.10 -11.68 -4.27
N ARG A 241 -11.16 -11.05 -3.77
CA ARG A 241 -12.02 -11.56 -2.69
C ARG A 241 -12.60 -12.94 -2.97
N HIS A 242 -13.01 -13.21 -4.22
CA HIS A 242 -13.52 -14.52 -4.62
C HIS A 242 -12.43 -15.60 -4.58
N GLN A 243 -11.18 -15.23 -4.87
CA GLN A 243 -10.04 -16.15 -4.73
C GLN A 243 -9.73 -16.43 -3.27
N VAL A 244 -9.87 -15.45 -2.37
CA VAL A 244 -9.70 -15.67 -0.92
C VAL A 244 -10.84 -16.54 -0.38
N HIS A 245 -12.09 -16.17 -0.69
CA HIS A 245 -13.29 -16.84 -0.20
C HIS A 245 -13.41 -18.30 -0.64
N SER A 246 -12.94 -18.63 -1.85
CA SER A 246 -13.03 -19.99 -2.39
C SER A 246 -12.06 -21.00 -1.78
N LYS A 247 -11.13 -20.57 -0.91
CA LYS A 247 -10.03 -21.42 -0.43
C LYS A 247 -10.30 -21.92 0.97
N ASP A 248 -9.93 -23.17 1.21
CA ASP A 248 -10.06 -23.80 2.53
C ASP A 248 -8.80 -23.66 3.35
N ARG A 249 -7.64 -23.44 2.71
CA ARG A 249 -6.34 -23.30 3.36
C ARG A 249 -5.59 -22.10 2.83
N ILE A 250 -5.46 -21.08 3.66
CA ILE A 250 -4.83 -19.80 3.32
C ILE A 250 -3.60 -19.62 4.20
N ARG A 251 -2.46 -19.23 3.63
CA ARG A 251 -1.27 -18.84 4.39
C ARG A 251 -1.00 -17.35 4.23
N ILE A 252 -0.72 -16.66 5.31
CA ILE A 252 -0.29 -15.26 5.35
C ILE A 252 1.15 -15.23 5.83
N THR A 253 2.09 -14.79 5.00
CA THR A 253 3.50 -14.72 5.39
C THR A 253 3.89 -13.31 5.84
N ASN A 254 4.69 -13.26 6.90
CA ASN A 254 5.26 -12.05 7.48
C ASN A 254 4.24 -10.90 7.65
N PRO A 255 3.06 -11.09 8.28
CA PRO A 255 2.11 -10.00 8.53
C PRO A 255 2.73 -8.78 9.23
N ASN A 256 3.89 -8.93 9.85
CA ASN A 256 4.65 -7.92 10.57
C ASN A 256 5.87 -7.37 9.80
N LEU A 257 5.82 -7.39 8.46
CA LEU A 257 6.83 -6.70 7.62
C LEU A 257 6.95 -5.22 7.96
N ASN A 258 5.90 -4.63 8.49
CA ASN A 258 5.89 -3.28 9.04
C ASN A 258 4.90 -3.18 10.21
N ARG A 259 4.76 -1.97 10.75
CA ARG A 259 3.87 -1.64 11.87
C ARG A 259 2.37 -1.70 11.55
N PHE A 260 1.98 -1.81 10.28
CA PHE A 260 0.58 -1.87 9.86
C PHE A 260 0.00 -3.29 9.94
N PHE A 261 0.67 -4.21 10.62
CA PHE A 261 0.24 -5.60 10.79
C PHE A 261 -1.22 -5.75 11.22
N HIS A 262 -1.76 -4.82 12.03
CA HIS A 262 -3.16 -4.87 12.45
C HIS A 262 -4.10 -4.74 11.24
N LEU A 263 -3.77 -3.85 10.27
CA LEU A 263 -4.53 -3.66 9.05
C LEU A 263 -4.40 -4.88 8.15
N THR A 264 -3.17 -5.40 8.03
CA THR A 264 -2.89 -6.59 7.22
C THR A 264 -3.71 -7.78 7.70
N VAL A 265 -3.70 -8.05 9.00
CA VAL A 265 -4.46 -9.16 9.61
C VAL A 265 -5.96 -8.95 9.42
N ALA A 266 -6.48 -7.74 9.72
CA ALA A 266 -7.90 -7.44 9.56
C ALA A 266 -8.38 -7.60 8.11
N GLU A 267 -7.65 -7.04 7.14
CA GLU A 267 -8.00 -7.16 5.72
C GLU A 267 -7.95 -8.61 5.24
N CYS A 268 -6.94 -9.39 5.68
CA CYS A 268 -6.82 -10.80 5.30
C CYS A 268 -7.97 -11.69 5.81
N PHE A 269 -8.61 -11.34 6.93
CA PHE A 269 -9.72 -12.10 7.49
C PHE A 269 -11.09 -11.78 6.89
N LYS A 270 -11.21 -10.63 6.23
CA LYS A 270 -12.47 -10.08 5.74
C LYS A 270 -13.26 -11.05 4.85
N TYR A 271 -12.55 -11.77 3.97
CA TYR A 271 -13.15 -12.63 2.96
C TYR A 271 -13.01 -14.13 3.27
N VAL A 272 -12.50 -14.51 4.45
CA VAL A 272 -12.31 -15.92 4.85
C VAL A 272 -13.66 -16.52 5.22
N LYS A 273 -14.07 -17.57 4.51
CA LYS A 273 -15.33 -18.29 4.78
C LYS A 273 -15.25 -19.12 6.08
N PRO A 274 -16.39 -19.35 6.76
CA PRO A 274 -16.45 -20.32 7.85
C PRO A 274 -15.95 -21.71 7.42
N GLY A 275 -15.25 -22.39 8.32
CA GLY A 275 -14.58 -23.68 8.10
C GLY A 275 -13.17 -23.59 7.52
N ALA A 276 -12.81 -22.50 6.84
CA ALA A 276 -11.47 -22.35 6.27
C ALA A 276 -10.41 -22.17 7.37
N GLU A 277 -9.19 -22.63 7.11
CA GLU A 277 -8.03 -22.50 7.96
C GLU A 277 -7.05 -21.45 7.42
N VAL A 278 -6.59 -20.55 8.30
CA VAL A 278 -5.62 -19.51 8.01
C VAL A 278 -4.36 -19.75 8.84
N GLU A 279 -3.23 -19.91 8.18
CA GLU A 279 -1.92 -20.07 8.81
C GLU A 279 -1.09 -18.78 8.67
N PHE A 280 -0.62 -18.25 9.79
CA PHE A 280 0.34 -17.16 9.84
C PHE A 280 1.74 -17.70 10.02
N VAL A 281 2.65 -17.36 9.10
CA VAL A 281 4.06 -17.74 9.16
C VAL A 281 4.93 -16.48 9.23
N PHE A 282 5.66 -16.27 10.32
CA PHE A 282 6.48 -15.08 10.52
C PHE A 282 7.57 -15.25 11.56
N HIS A 283 8.53 -14.33 11.54
CA HIS A 283 9.49 -14.15 12.62
C HIS A 283 8.97 -13.11 13.61
N ASP A 284 9.11 -13.37 14.90
CA ASP A 284 8.91 -12.33 15.90
C ASP A 284 9.79 -11.11 15.57
N ASN A 285 9.27 -9.90 15.79
CA ASN A 285 10.07 -8.69 15.71
C ASN A 285 9.50 -7.62 16.66
N GLN A 286 10.07 -6.41 16.58
CA GLN A 286 9.65 -5.26 17.39
C GLN A 286 8.21 -4.78 17.12
N HIS A 287 7.62 -5.14 15.98
CA HIS A 287 6.26 -4.74 15.61
C HIS A 287 5.23 -5.77 16.09
N LEU A 288 5.52 -7.06 15.92
CA LEU A 288 4.59 -8.13 16.27
C LEU A 288 5.34 -9.35 16.80
N THR A 289 4.90 -9.81 17.96
CA THR A 289 5.24 -11.12 18.52
C THR A 289 4.11 -12.12 18.29
N TRP A 290 4.36 -13.40 18.48
CA TRP A 290 3.34 -14.45 18.42
C TRP A 290 2.13 -14.21 19.35
N PHE A 291 2.36 -13.73 20.57
CA PHE A 291 1.27 -13.39 21.50
C PHE A 291 0.59 -12.08 21.12
N GLY A 292 1.33 -11.14 20.52
CA GLY A 292 0.78 -9.93 19.92
C GLY A 292 -0.19 -10.27 18.79
N LEU A 293 0.16 -11.22 17.91
CA LEU A 293 -0.75 -11.68 16.86
C LEU A 293 -2.04 -12.27 17.44
N LYS A 294 -1.95 -13.08 18.50
CA LYS A 294 -3.14 -13.60 19.20
C LYS A 294 -4.05 -12.47 19.70
N ALA A 295 -3.46 -11.43 20.31
CA ALA A 295 -4.20 -10.27 20.78
C ALA A 295 -4.87 -9.50 19.63
N VAL A 296 -4.16 -9.29 18.52
CA VAL A 296 -4.70 -8.63 17.32
C VAL A 296 -5.87 -9.43 16.74
N ILE A 297 -5.73 -10.74 16.57
CA ILE A 297 -6.79 -11.61 16.05
C ILE A 297 -8.03 -11.52 16.95
N ASN A 298 -7.84 -11.58 18.27
CA ASN A 298 -8.94 -11.44 19.23
C ASN A 298 -9.60 -10.05 19.16
N GLN A 299 -8.85 -9.01 18.83
CA GLN A 299 -9.38 -7.66 18.68
C GLN A 299 -10.16 -7.48 17.37
N VAL A 300 -9.58 -7.88 16.22
CA VAL A 300 -10.15 -7.58 14.89
C VAL A 300 -11.15 -8.63 14.40
N ALA A 301 -11.16 -9.81 15.01
CA ALA A 301 -12.02 -10.92 14.64
C ALA A 301 -12.47 -11.72 15.88
N ALA A 302 -12.85 -11.00 16.94
CA ALA A 302 -13.31 -11.56 18.21
C ALA A 302 -14.34 -12.69 17.99
N GLY A 303 -14.05 -13.87 18.54
CA GLY A 303 -14.94 -15.05 18.47
C GLY A 303 -15.07 -15.71 17.09
N ARG A 304 -14.45 -15.18 16.03
CA ARG A 304 -14.52 -15.73 14.67
C ARG A 304 -13.43 -16.74 14.33
N PHE A 305 -12.35 -16.79 15.11
CA PHE A 305 -11.21 -17.64 14.82
C PHE A 305 -10.77 -18.41 16.05
N GLU A 306 -10.68 -19.74 15.91
CA GLU A 306 -10.16 -20.65 16.93
C GLU A 306 -8.75 -21.10 16.54
N ILE A 307 -7.82 -21.16 17.50
CA ILE A 307 -6.48 -21.69 17.23
C ILE A 307 -6.56 -23.22 17.10
N VAL A 308 -6.03 -23.77 16.01
CA VAL A 308 -6.01 -25.22 15.75
C VAL A 308 -4.59 -25.80 15.69
N HIS A 309 -3.59 -24.95 15.45
CA HIS A 309 -2.19 -25.36 15.45
C HIS A 309 -1.29 -24.22 15.88
N GLN A 310 -0.24 -24.56 16.62
CA GLN A 310 0.86 -23.66 16.95
C GLN A 310 2.16 -24.46 16.90
N SER A 311 3.14 -23.94 16.18
CA SER A 311 4.51 -24.45 16.21
C SER A 311 5.52 -23.31 16.20
N GLN A 312 6.66 -23.60 16.81
CA GLN A 312 7.82 -22.73 16.88
C GLN A 312 8.98 -23.46 16.26
N ASN A 313 9.67 -22.83 15.31
CA ASN A 313 10.95 -23.33 14.83
C ASN A 313 12.06 -22.52 15.52
N PRO A 314 12.82 -23.14 16.45
CA PRO A 314 13.86 -22.44 17.18
C PRO A 314 14.99 -21.96 16.27
N ARG A 315 15.34 -20.67 16.37
CA ARG A 315 16.58 -20.04 15.87
C ARG A 315 16.92 -20.22 14.37
N VAL A 316 15.95 -20.50 13.50
CA VAL A 316 16.22 -20.48 12.05
C VAL A 316 16.29 -19.02 11.57
N GLY A 317 17.46 -18.60 11.08
CA GLY A 317 17.54 -17.63 9.98
C GLY A 317 17.71 -16.13 10.29
N THR A 318 17.88 -15.68 11.54
CA THR A 318 18.23 -14.25 11.78
C THR A 318 19.42 -14.08 12.73
N GLU A 319 20.38 -13.23 12.36
CA GLU A 319 21.51 -12.80 13.23
C GLU A 319 21.02 -12.19 14.56
N LYS A 320 19.74 -11.80 14.63
CA LYS A 320 19.09 -11.16 15.78
C LYS A 320 18.39 -12.13 16.74
N GLY A 321 18.33 -13.43 16.42
CA GLY A 321 17.82 -14.46 17.35
C GLY A 321 16.29 -14.55 17.48
N PHE A 322 15.51 -14.04 16.53
CA PHE A 322 14.05 -14.14 16.58
C PHE A 322 13.55 -15.53 16.15
N SER A 323 12.55 -16.05 16.85
CA SER A 323 11.91 -17.34 16.54
C SER A 323 10.97 -17.20 15.35
N LYS A 324 10.92 -18.24 14.51
CA LYS A 324 9.93 -18.38 13.46
C LYS A 324 8.72 -19.12 14.01
N TRP A 325 7.54 -18.58 13.78
CA TRP A 325 6.27 -19.10 14.26
C TRP A 325 5.37 -19.51 13.10
N SER A 326 4.63 -20.60 13.30
CA SER A 326 3.47 -20.96 12.51
C SER A 326 2.26 -21.08 13.42
N LEU A 327 1.25 -20.23 13.19
CA LEU A 327 0.00 -20.19 13.96
C LEU A 327 -1.16 -20.40 13.02
N ARG A 328 -1.95 -21.46 13.22
CA ARG A 328 -3.12 -21.75 12.39
C ARG A 328 -4.40 -21.54 13.16
N TYR A 329 -5.34 -20.87 12.50
CA TYR A 329 -6.67 -20.63 13.00
C TYR A 329 -7.71 -21.22 12.07
N ARG A 330 -8.82 -21.69 12.60
CA ARG A 330 -10.02 -22.03 11.83
C ARG A 330 -11.06 -20.93 11.98
N CYS A 331 -11.63 -20.49 10.87
CA CYS A 331 -12.73 -19.53 10.85
C CYS A 331 -14.02 -20.23 11.31
N THR A 332 -14.61 -19.80 12.41
CA THR A 332 -15.83 -20.37 13.00
C THR A 332 -17.09 -19.60 12.62
N GLY A 333 -16.96 -18.34 12.19
CA GLY A 333 -18.08 -17.44 11.95
C GLY A 333 -17.87 -16.47 10.79
N GLN A 334 -18.99 -15.95 10.27
CA GLN A 334 -18.96 -14.94 9.21
C GLN A 334 -18.42 -13.61 9.75
N ASP A 335 -17.91 -12.78 8.83
CA ASP A 335 -17.49 -11.42 9.16
C ASP A 335 -18.68 -10.51 9.44
N ALA A 336 -18.39 -9.31 9.91
CA ALA A 336 -19.36 -8.26 10.06
C ALA A 336 -20.13 -8.02 8.75
N ARG A 337 -21.43 -7.76 8.90
CA ARG A 337 -22.38 -7.64 7.79
C ARG A 337 -21.94 -6.62 6.73
N TRP A 338 -21.41 -5.46 7.13
CA TRP A 338 -20.94 -4.41 6.23
C TRP A 338 -19.78 -4.83 5.30
N HIS A 339 -19.11 -5.95 5.56
CA HIS A 339 -18.08 -6.47 4.64
C HIS A 339 -18.64 -7.44 3.59
N SER A 340 -19.82 -8.01 3.81
CA SER A 340 -20.39 -9.06 2.96
C SER A 340 -21.72 -8.68 2.31
N GLU A 341 -22.44 -7.69 2.85
CA GLU A 341 -23.72 -7.27 2.29
C GLU A 341 -23.55 -6.65 0.90
N PRO A 342 -24.43 -6.99 -0.05
CA PRO A 342 -24.36 -6.47 -1.41
C PRO A 342 -24.58 -4.96 -1.41
N MET A 343 -23.87 -4.27 -2.30
CA MET A 343 -24.17 -2.87 -2.60
C MET A 343 -25.47 -2.79 -3.41
N ASN A 344 -26.38 -1.91 -3.02
CA ASN A 344 -27.66 -1.71 -3.73
C ASN A 344 -27.87 -0.28 -4.26
N GLY A 345 -26.95 0.64 -3.97
CA GLY A 345 -26.95 2.03 -4.44
C GLY A 345 -26.17 2.96 -3.53
N LEU A 346 -26.22 4.26 -3.82
CA LEU A 346 -25.52 5.31 -3.08
C LEU A 346 -26.49 6.41 -2.63
N THR A 347 -26.53 6.71 -1.34
CA THR A 347 -27.20 7.92 -0.83
C THR A 347 -26.17 9.04 -0.68
N ILE A 348 -26.37 10.15 -1.37
CA ILE A 348 -25.52 11.35 -1.29
C ILE A 348 -26.20 12.35 -0.37
N GLY A 349 -25.79 12.36 0.90
CA GLY A 349 -26.28 13.30 1.91
C GLY A 349 -25.48 14.60 1.92
N VAL A 350 -26.16 15.72 1.69
CA VAL A 350 -25.54 17.04 1.58
C VAL A 350 -25.99 17.95 2.72
N LEU A 351 -25.02 18.39 3.52
CA LEU A 351 -25.18 19.36 4.59
C LEU A 351 -25.03 20.78 4.01
N THR A 352 -26.12 21.54 3.97
CA THR A 352 -26.13 22.88 3.37
C THR A 352 -26.97 23.88 4.18
N LEU A 353 -26.64 25.16 4.06
CA LEU A 353 -27.49 26.26 4.54
C LEU A 353 -28.40 26.80 3.42
N GLY A 354 -28.18 26.37 2.17
CA GLY A 354 -28.88 26.88 0.99
C GLY A 354 -28.34 28.22 0.47
N ASP A 355 -27.18 28.67 0.97
CA ASP A 355 -26.60 29.98 0.61
C ASP A 355 -25.46 29.87 -0.43
N ARG A 356 -25.00 28.64 -0.72
CA ARG A 356 -23.90 28.32 -1.66
C ARG A 356 -24.42 27.60 -2.89
N MET A 357 -25.33 28.25 -3.60
CA MET A 357 -26.08 27.60 -4.68
C MET A 357 -25.21 27.21 -5.86
N GLU A 358 -24.14 27.93 -6.15
CA GLU A 358 -23.21 27.55 -7.23
C GLU A 358 -22.47 26.25 -6.90
N GLU A 359 -21.87 26.16 -5.71
CA GLU A 359 -21.17 24.94 -5.29
C GLU A 359 -22.13 23.75 -5.10
N LEU A 360 -23.34 23.99 -4.57
CA LEU A 360 -24.36 22.96 -4.42
C LEU A 360 -24.82 22.42 -5.78
N ASN A 361 -25.06 23.30 -6.76
CA ASN A 361 -25.40 22.88 -8.12
C ASN A 361 -24.26 22.09 -8.76
N GLN A 362 -23.01 22.50 -8.56
CA GLN A 362 -21.84 21.80 -9.07
C GLN A 362 -21.71 20.39 -8.45
N LEU A 363 -21.91 20.25 -7.14
CA LEU A 363 -21.93 18.96 -6.45
C LEU A 363 -22.97 18.02 -7.06
N ILE A 364 -24.21 18.50 -7.22
CA ILE A 364 -25.33 17.71 -7.75
C ILE A 364 -25.10 17.35 -9.22
N ASN A 365 -24.61 18.29 -10.03
CA ASN A 365 -24.34 18.05 -11.44
C ASN A 365 -23.21 17.04 -11.64
N THR A 366 -22.14 17.11 -10.85
CA THR A 366 -21.06 16.13 -10.92
C THR A 366 -21.50 14.75 -10.44
N ALA A 367 -22.37 14.66 -9.43
CA ALA A 367 -23.01 13.40 -9.03
C ALA A 367 -23.83 12.80 -10.18
N ARG A 368 -24.71 13.58 -10.81
CA ARG A 368 -25.53 13.15 -11.96
C ARG A 368 -24.71 12.71 -13.17
N THR A 369 -23.57 13.37 -13.38
CA THR A 369 -22.69 13.12 -14.52
C THR A 369 -21.86 11.85 -14.34
N HIS A 370 -21.35 11.61 -13.12
CA HIS A 370 -20.33 10.59 -12.89
C HIS A 370 -20.80 9.36 -12.11
N CYS A 371 -21.93 9.42 -11.41
CA CYS A 371 -22.44 8.28 -10.65
C CYS A 371 -23.05 7.23 -11.58
N ASP A 372 -22.48 6.03 -11.60
CA ASP A 372 -22.86 4.91 -12.48
C ASP A 372 -23.69 3.82 -11.79
N VAL A 373 -24.14 4.10 -10.56
CA VAL A 373 -24.95 3.19 -9.74
C VAL A 373 -26.28 3.85 -9.35
N PRO A 374 -27.31 3.09 -8.92
CA PRO A 374 -28.53 3.69 -8.39
C PRO A 374 -28.20 4.65 -7.24
N TYR A 375 -28.71 5.88 -7.29
CA TYR A 375 -28.45 6.86 -6.24
C TYR A 375 -29.68 7.68 -5.85
N GLU A 376 -29.57 8.40 -4.75
CA GLU A 376 -30.46 9.49 -4.34
C GLU A 376 -29.59 10.61 -3.76
N ILE A 377 -30.10 11.84 -3.77
CA ILE A 377 -29.49 12.99 -3.12
C ILE A 377 -30.41 13.43 -1.99
N VAL A 378 -29.85 13.55 -0.78
CA VAL A 378 -30.59 13.98 0.42
C VAL A 378 -30.00 15.31 0.89
N LEU A 379 -30.72 16.40 0.64
CA LEU A 379 -30.33 17.72 1.12
C LEU A 379 -30.89 17.92 2.53
N ILE A 380 -30.04 18.28 3.49
CA ILE A 380 -30.49 18.74 4.80
C ILE A 380 -30.15 20.21 4.97
N ALA A 381 -31.18 21.02 5.18
CA ALA A 381 -31.11 22.48 5.18
C ALA A 381 -32.10 23.09 6.18
N PRO A 382 -31.87 24.31 6.69
CA PRO A 382 -32.82 24.97 7.59
C PRO A 382 -34.09 25.46 6.87
N LYS A 383 -34.09 25.52 5.54
CA LYS A 383 -35.17 26.02 4.68
C LYS A 383 -35.32 25.14 3.43
N SER A 384 -36.49 25.17 2.79
CA SER A 384 -36.67 24.58 1.45
C SER A 384 -35.74 25.29 0.46
N ILE A 385 -35.16 24.54 -0.46
CA ILE A 385 -34.39 25.06 -1.59
C ILE A 385 -35.25 24.86 -2.84
N GLU A 386 -35.94 25.93 -3.25
CA GLU A 386 -36.91 25.93 -4.37
C GLU A 386 -36.30 25.37 -5.66
N ALA A 387 -35.01 25.62 -5.90
CA ALA A 387 -34.29 25.16 -7.08
C ALA A 387 -34.30 23.63 -7.28
N PHE A 388 -34.61 22.85 -6.23
CA PHE A 388 -34.68 21.39 -6.30
C PHE A 388 -36.08 20.84 -5.99
N GLU A 389 -37.11 21.67 -5.96
CA GLU A 389 -38.49 21.18 -5.84
C GLU A 389 -38.89 20.41 -7.11
N GLY A 390 -39.49 19.23 -6.94
CA GLY A 390 -39.91 18.37 -8.05
C GLY A 390 -38.80 17.56 -8.73
N HIS A 391 -37.56 17.63 -8.25
CA HIS A 391 -36.49 16.75 -8.73
C HIS A 391 -36.61 15.34 -8.12
N ASP A 392 -36.89 14.32 -8.94
CA ASP A 392 -37.10 12.93 -8.49
C ASP A 392 -35.88 12.30 -7.80
N ASP A 393 -34.68 12.79 -8.12
CA ASP A 393 -33.42 12.33 -7.53
C ASP A 393 -33.03 13.07 -6.25
N VAL A 394 -33.75 14.15 -5.89
CA VAL A 394 -33.43 15.01 -4.74
C VAL A 394 -34.56 14.99 -3.71
N ARG A 395 -34.22 14.56 -2.49
CA ARG A 395 -35.08 14.65 -1.32
C ARG A 395 -34.55 15.70 -0.36
N GLN A 396 -35.43 16.57 0.13
CA GLN A 396 -35.07 17.63 1.08
C GLN A 396 -35.57 17.28 2.49
N ILE A 397 -34.71 17.47 3.49
CA ILE A 397 -35.03 17.38 4.92
C ILE A 397 -34.84 18.78 5.50
N GLN A 398 -35.92 19.40 5.97
CA GLN A 398 -35.82 20.66 6.69
C GLN A 398 -35.41 20.38 8.13
N PHE A 399 -34.33 21.00 8.60
CA PHE A 399 -33.84 20.86 9.96
C PHE A 399 -33.17 22.15 10.42
N SER A 400 -33.73 22.74 11.48
CA SER A 400 -33.26 23.99 12.09
C SER A 400 -33.09 23.91 13.61
N GLU A 401 -33.20 22.72 14.20
CA GLU A 401 -33.04 22.54 15.64
C GLU A 401 -31.59 22.80 16.05
N ARG A 402 -31.40 23.66 17.06
CA ARG A 402 -30.08 24.03 17.60
C ARG A 402 -29.09 24.48 16.53
N ASP A 403 -29.57 25.20 15.51
CA ASP A 403 -28.71 25.81 14.48
C ASP A 403 -27.73 26.83 15.07
N ASP A 404 -28.04 27.43 16.23
CA ASP A 404 -27.15 28.29 17.01
C ASP A 404 -25.85 27.59 17.42
N LEU A 405 -25.92 26.27 17.65
CA LEU A 405 -24.75 25.43 17.94
C LEU A 405 -24.26 24.64 16.72
N GLY A 406 -25.06 24.57 15.67
CA GLY A 406 -24.78 23.75 14.49
C GLY A 406 -24.81 22.25 14.82
N TRP A 407 -26.01 21.70 15.03
CA TRP A 407 -26.21 20.29 15.41
C TRP A 407 -25.89 19.28 14.29
N ILE A 408 -24.60 19.21 13.95
CA ILE A 408 -24.11 18.52 12.75
C ILE A 408 -24.26 17.00 12.85
N THR A 409 -24.08 16.44 14.04
CA THR A 409 -24.22 15.01 14.34
C THR A 409 -25.65 14.53 14.12
N ARG A 410 -26.64 15.30 14.60
CA ARG A 410 -28.06 15.04 14.35
C ARG A 410 -28.38 15.08 12.86
N LYS A 411 -27.88 16.09 12.14
CA LYS A 411 -28.05 16.19 10.68
C LYS A 411 -27.48 14.97 9.94
N LYS A 412 -26.26 14.53 10.30
CA LYS A 412 -25.61 13.32 9.76
C LYS A 412 -26.42 12.05 10.06
N ASN A 413 -26.95 11.91 11.28
CA ASN A 413 -27.79 10.78 11.67
C ASN A 413 -29.14 10.76 10.93
N LEU A 414 -29.77 11.92 10.69
CA LEU A 414 -31.01 12.01 9.90
C LEU A 414 -30.80 11.57 8.45
N ILE A 415 -29.68 12.00 7.84
CA ILE A 415 -29.27 11.51 6.52
C ILE A 415 -29.11 9.99 6.54
N CYS A 416 -28.33 9.45 7.47
CA CYS A 416 -27.99 8.03 7.47
C CYS A 416 -29.19 7.13 7.81
N GLY A 417 -30.02 7.53 8.78
CA GLY A 417 -31.25 6.83 9.14
C GLY A 417 -32.28 6.85 8.01
N GLY A 418 -32.34 7.96 7.27
CA GLY A 418 -33.23 8.13 6.11
C GLY A 418 -32.68 7.58 4.80
N ALA A 419 -31.45 7.06 4.75
CA ALA A 419 -30.83 6.60 3.50
C ALA A 419 -31.57 5.40 2.90
N LYS A 420 -31.86 5.44 1.61
CA LYS A 420 -32.48 4.37 0.82
C LYS A 420 -31.49 3.24 0.53
N TYR A 421 -30.21 3.57 0.36
CA TYR A 421 -29.21 2.62 -0.10
C TYR A 421 -28.21 2.19 0.99
N SER A 422 -27.43 1.16 0.67
CA SER A 422 -26.45 0.53 1.57
C SER A 422 -25.23 1.40 1.84
N ASP A 423 -24.86 2.24 0.89
CA ASP A 423 -23.63 3.03 0.93
C ASP A 423 -24.01 4.51 0.92
N ILE A 424 -23.34 5.29 1.76
CA ILE A 424 -23.71 6.69 2.05
C ILE A 424 -22.46 7.56 1.95
N VAL A 425 -22.56 8.64 1.17
CA VAL A 425 -21.60 9.76 1.24
C VAL A 425 -22.29 10.87 2.02
N VAL A 426 -21.70 11.32 3.12
CA VAL A 426 -22.15 12.52 3.82
C VAL A 426 -21.12 13.62 3.63
N CYS A 427 -21.51 14.73 3.01
CA CYS A 427 -20.60 15.82 2.67
C CYS A 427 -21.25 17.19 2.87
N HIS A 428 -20.44 18.25 2.90
CA HIS A 428 -20.96 19.62 2.75
C HIS A 428 -21.18 19.97 1.27
N ASP A 429 -21.96 21.02 1.02
CA ASP A 429 -22.22 21.61 -0.31
C ASP A 429 -21.01 22.27 -1.01
N ARG A 430 -19.79 22.13 -0.48
CA ARG A 430 -18.55 22.77 -1.02
C ARG A 430 -17.64 21.80 -1.79
N PHE A 431 -18.12 20.59 -2.05
CA PHE A 431 -17.33 19.57 -2.73
C PHE A 431 -17.92 19.25 -4.10
N GLU A 432 -17.10 18.74 -4.99
CA GLU A 432 -17.54 18.18 -6.27
C GLU A 432 -16.95 16.78 -6.47
N PHE A 433 -17.72 15.92 -7.13
CA PHE A 433 -17.28 14.58 -7.45
C PHE A 433 -16.44 14.60 -8.73
N THR A 434 -15.32 13.88 -8.73
CA THR A 434 -14.60 13.60 -9.98
C THR A 434 -15.08 12.26 -10.54
N GLU A 435 -14.88 12.02 -11.84
CA GLU A 435 -15.06 10.70 -12.44
C GLU A 435 -14.28 9.62 -11.65
N SER A 436 -13.05 9.93 -11.23
CA SER A 436 -12.20 9.01 -10.49
C SER A 436 -12.73 8.64 -9.09
N PHE A 437 -13.65 9.43 -8.53
CA PHE A 437 -14.34 9.07 -7.29
C PHE A 437 -15.17 7.80 -7.48
N PHE A 438 -16.03 7.77 -8.50
CA PHE A 438 -16.92 6.65 -8.74
C PHE A 438 -16.16 5.45 -9.29
N GLU A 439 -15.20 5.67 -10.20
CA GLU A 439 -14.36 4.59 -10.73
C GLU A 439 -13.60 3.83 -9.63
N ALA A 440 -13.19 4.51 -8.57
CA ALA A 440 -12.43 3.90 -7.49
C ALA A 440 -13.21 2.79 -6.77
N PHE A 441 -14.54 2.82 -6.76
CA PHE A 441 -15.33 1.74 -6.15
C PHE A 441 -15.18 0.40 -6.88
N HIS A 442 -14.93 0.40 -8.19
CA HIS A 442 -14.77 -0.84 -8.96
C HIS A 442 -13.54 -1.64 -8.54
N THR A 443 -12.47 -0.95 -8.14
CA THR A 443 -11.21 -1.57 -7.70
C THR A 443 -11.11 -1.64 -6.18
N TRP A 444 -11.47 -0.57 -5.48
CA TRP A 444 -11.42 -0.50 -4.02
C TRP A 444 -12.48 -1.40 -3.37
N GLY A 445 -13.70 -1.37 -3.92
CA GLY A 445 -14.80 -2.22 -3.51
C GLY A 445 -15.78 -1.62 -2.52
N TRP A 446 -16.74 -2.46 -2.11
CA TRP A 446 -17.86 -2.06 -1.26
C TRP A 446 -17.79 -2.70 0.13
N SER A 447 -16.62 -3.24 0.51
CA SER A 447 -16.43 -3.96 1.76
C SER A 447 -15.67 -3.11 2.77
N TYR A 448 -16.34 -2.11 3.31
CA TYR A 448 -15.83 -1.18 4.32
C TYR A 448 -16.90 -0.88 5.37
N GLY A 449 -16.51 -0.27 6.49
CA GLY A 449 -17.46 0.29 7.46
C GLY A 449 -17.62 1.79 7.27
N ILE A 450 -16.52 2.51 7.50
CA ILE A 450 -16.38 3.95 7.28
C ILE A 450 -15.05 4.23 6.54
N ALA A 451 -15.02 5.26 5.71
CA ALA A 451 -13.80 5.69 5.04
C ALA A 451 -13.70 7.22 4.86
N ALA A 452 -12.46 7.72 4.95
CA ALA A 452 -12.09 9.05 4.52
C ALA A 452 -11.89 9.08 3.00
N VAL A 453 -12.34 10.13 2.35
CA VAL A 453 -12.23 10.33 0.90
C VAL A 453 -10.97 11.14 0.59
N ARG A 454 -10.22 10.81 -0.47
CA ARG A 454 -9.10 11.63 -0.95
C ARG A 454 -9.60 13.01 -1.39
N LEU A 455 -9.02 14.08 -0.86
CA LEU A 455 -9.46 15.45 -1.17
C LEU A 455 -8.33 16.32 -1.72
N GLN A 456 -8.67 17.12 -2.73
CA GLN A 456 -7.80 18.16 -3.28
C GLN A 456 -8.53 19.49 -3.41
N LEU A 457 -7.76 20.57 -3.43
CA LEU A 457 -8.20 21.88 -3.87
C LEU A 457 -8.08 22.00 -5.40
N PRO A 458 -8.73 23.00 -6.03
CA PRO A 458 -8.64 23.19 -7.49
C PRO A 458 -7.22 23.43 -8.01
N ASP A 459 -6.32 23.94 -7.16
CA ASP A 459 -4.89 24.14 -7.47
C ASP A 459 -4.04 22.85 -7.33
N GLY A 460 -4.68 21.72 -7.01
CA GLY A 460 -4.03 20.42 -6.83
C GLY A 460 -3.41 20.21 -5.44
N LYS A 461 -3.44 21.21 -4.55
CA LYS A 461 -3.02 21.01 -3.15
C LYS A 461 -3.95 20.02 -2.45
N ARG A 462 -3.38 19.29 -1.50
CA ARG A 462 -4.14 18.36 -0.68
C ARG A 462 -5.00 19.10 0.35
N ALA A 463 -6.26 18.72 0.48
CA ALA A 463 -7.18 19.22 1.50
C ALA A 463 -7.26 18.25 2.71
N LEU A 464 -8.00 18.61 3.75
CA LEU A 464 -8.18 17.81 4.96
C LEU A 464 -8.96 16.52 4.70
N ASP A 465 -8.25 15.41 4.49
CA ASP A 465 -8.81 14.09 4.21
C ASP A 465 -8.41 12.97 5.17
N TRP A 466 -7.14 12.57 5.24
CA TRP A 466 -6.67 11.45 6.04
C TRP A 466 -5.99 11.99 7.29
N GLY A 467 -6.83 12.41 8.23
CA GLY A 467 -6.43 13.11 9.44
C GLY A 467 -5.87 12.17 10.51
N VAL A 468 -4.96 12.71 11.34
CA VAL A 468 -4.46 12.09 12.56
C VAL A 468 -4.39 13.15 13.67
N VAL A 469 -4.54 12.73 14.91
CA VAL A 469 -4.28 13.58 16.07
C VAL A 469 -3.14 13.00 16.92
N GLN A 470 -2.26 13.86 17.43
CA GLN A 470 -1.02 13.44 18.13
C GLN A 470 -1.22 13.06 19.61
N GLY A 471 -2.45 12.90 20.09
CA GLY A 471 -2.73 12.69 21.51
C GLY A 471 -3.89 11.75 21.82
N ASP A 472 -4.03 11.47 23.11
CA ASP A 472 -5.12 10.70 23.68
C ASP A 472 -6.42 11.52 23.77
N ASN A 473 -7.53 10.81 23.95
CA ASN A 473 -8.91 11.30 23.71
C ASN A 473 -9.43 12.41 24.65
N PHE A 474 -8.63 12.88 25.58
CA PHE A 474 -9.09 13.79 26.65
C PHE A 474 -8.51 15.19 26.53
N THR A 475 -7.67 15.45 25.53
CA THR A 475 -6.99 16.73 25.37
C THR A 475 -7.04 17.20 23.93
N TRP A 476 -7.24 18.50 23.74
CA TRP A 476 -6.95 19.16 22.48
C TRP A 476 -5.51 18.86 22.09
N CYS A 477 -5.34 18.18 20.97
CA CYS A 477 -4.03 17.79 20.46
C CYS A 477 -3.88 18.29 19.03
N LYS A 478 -2.63 18.52 18.63
CA LYS A 478 -2.34 18.97 17.27
C LYS A 478 -2.78 17.88 16.29
N GLY A 479 -3.54 18.31 15.29
CA GLY A 479 -3.89 17.51 14.13
C GLY A 479 -2.78 17.54 13.08
N GLY A 480 -2.92 16.66 12.11
CA GLY A 480 -2.16 16.71 10.87
C GLY A 480 -2.69 15.69 9.87
N LEU A 481 -2.04 15.60 8.72
CA LEU A 481 -2.37 14.65 7.68
C LEU A 481 -1.40 13.48 7.73
N LEU A 482 -1.91 12.27 7.50
CA LEU A 482 -1.10 11.09 7.24
C LEU A 482 -0.79 10.97 5.76
N ASN A 483 0.33 10.34 5.42
CA ASN A 483 0.51 9.80 4.08
C ASN A 483 -0.62 8.79 3.79
N TYR A 484 -1.10 8.67 2.55
CA TYR A 484 -2.19 7.73 2.25
C TYR A 484 -1.81 6.26 2.49
N ARG A 485 -0.52 5.92 2.49
CA ARG A 485 -0.03 4.57 2.87
C ARG A 485 0.15 4.39 4.37
N ASP A 486 0.18 5.48 5.13
CA ASP A 486 0.30 5.42 6.58
C ASP A 486 -1.06 5.18 7.22
N TYR A 487 -1.00 4.54 8.38
CA TYR A 487 -2.13 4.35 9.27
C TYR A 487 -1.70 4.58 10.69
N SER A 488 -2.58 5.21 11.46
CA SER A 488 -2.43 5.36 12.90
C SER A 488 -3.70 4.88 13.59
N ARG A 489 -3.55 4.29 14.78
CA ARG A 489 -4.70 4.12 15.69
C ARG A 489 -5.29 5.46 16.14
N PHE A 490 -4.63 6.56 15.81
CA PHE A 490 -5.07 7.93 16.02
C PHE A 490 -5.57 8.64 14.75
N SER A 491 -5.67 7.91 13.64
CA SER A 491 -6.33 8.38 12.43
C SER A 491 -7.82 8.62 12.68
N TYR A 492 -8.40 9.57 11.97
CA TYR A 492 -9.84 9.82 11.94
C TYR A 492 -10.31 10.19 10.53
N VAL A 493 -11.61 10.05 10.28
CA VAL A 493 -12.28 10.45 9.04
C VAL A 493 -12.87 11.85 9.24
N PRO A 494 -12.30 12.91 8.64
CA PRO A 494 -12.76 14.27 8.84
C PRO A 494 -14.23 14.44 8.53
N GLY A 495 -14.91 15.24 9.34
CA GLY A 495 -16.36 15.45 9.23
C GLY A 495 -16.83 16.16 7.96
N GLY A 496 -15.89 16.63 7.12
CA GLY A 496 -16.17 17.35 5.88
C GLY A 496 -16.80 16.48 4.77
N VAL A 497 -16.24 15.29 4.57
CA VAL A 497 -16.75 14.24 3.67
C VAL A 497 -16.49 12.89 4.34
N THR A 498 -17.53 12.09 4.47
CA THR A 498 -17.44 10.76 5.08
C THR A 498 -18.15 9.74 4.21
N LEU A 499 -17.47 8.66 3.86
CA LEU A 499 -18.11 7.45 3.34
C LEU A 499 -18.46 6.53 4.49
N ILE A 500 -19.71 6.05 4.55
CA ILE A 500 -20.15 5.11 5.58
C ILE A 500 -21.17 4.13 5.02
N ARG A 501 -21.09 2.86 5.41
CA ARG A 501 -22.14 1.88 5.11
C ARG A 501 -23.27 2.01 6.12
N LYS A 502 -24.51 1.90 5.65
CA LYS A 502 -25.70 2.03 6.51
C LYS A 502 -25.68 1.05 7.68
N SER A 503 -25.38 -0.22 7.43
CA SER A 503 -25.31 -1.25 8.48
C SER A 503 -24.17 -1.02 9.49
N PHE A 504 -23.13 -0.29 9.09
CA PHE A 504 -22.06 0.13 9.98
C PHE A 504 -22.47 1.34 10.83
N TRP A 505 -23.12 2.34 10.22
CA TRP A 505 -23.70 3.48 10.94
C TRP A 505 -24.71 3.05 12.00
N GLU A 506 -25.54 2.03 11.72
CA GLU A 506 -26.51 1.49 12.69
C GLU A 506 -25.85 1.03 14.00
N GLN A 507 -24.59 0.59 13.95
CA GLN A 507 -23.82 0.21 15.14
C GLN A 507 -23.01 1.36 15.73
N PHE A 508 -22.64 2.34 14.90
CA PHE A 508 -21.81 3.47 15.27
C PHE A 508 -22.45 4.80 14.81
N PRO A 509 -23.63 5.19 15.33
CA PRO A 509 -24.21 6.48 15.02
C PRO A 509 -23.32 7.61 15.57
N TRP A 510 -23.41 8.80 14.99
CA TRP A 510 -22.75 9.98 15.55
C TRP A 510 -23.34 10.30 16.93
N CYS A 511 -22.48 10.73 17.86
CA CYS A 511 -22.90 11.16 19.19
C CYS A 511 -23.65 12.50 19.10
N GLU A 512 -24.96 12.49 19.34
CA GLU A 512 -25.79 13.71 19.21
C GLU A 512 -25.55 14.74 20.34
N ASP A 513 -24.73 14.41 21.34
CA ASP A 513 -24.29 15.38 22.36
C ASP A 513 -23.18 16.31 21.86
N LEU A 514 -22.60 16.03 20.69
CA LEU A 514 -21.54 16.83 20.07
C LEU A 514 -22.09 17.67 18.91
N TYR A 515 -21.68 18.93 18.86
CA TYR A 515 -22.08 19.93 17.86
C TYR A 515 -20.93 20.22 16.89
N TRP A 516 -21.14 21.18 15.99
CA TRP A 516 -20.11 21.58 15.04
C TRP A 516 -18.86 22.09 15.77
N ASN A 517 -17.69 21.63 15.32
CA ASN A 517 -16.38 21.97 15.88
C ASN A 517 -16.13 21.41 17.30
N GLU A 518 -16.81 20.32 17.68
CA GLU A 518 -16.62 19.62 18.95
C GLU A 518 -15.99 18.22 18.77
N HIS A 519 -15.16 18.03 17.73
CA HIS A 519 -14.43 16.79 17.47
C HIS A 519 -15.33 15.54 17.32
N GLU A 520 -16.51 15.70 16.70
CA GLU A 520 -17.46 14.60 16.55
C GLU A 520 -16.94 13.47 15.66
N ASP A 521 -16.10 13.83 14.68
CA ASP A 521 -15.43 12.92 13.76
C ASP A 521 -14.32 12.10 14.44
N VAL A 522 -13.53 12.76 15.30
CA VAL A 522 -12.53 12.11 16.13
C VAL A 522 -13.22 11.16 17.12
N GLU A 523 -14.25 11.61 17.85
CA GLU A 523 -15.00 10.77 18.79
C GLU A 523 -15.47 9.47 18.13
N LEU A 524 -16.16 9.59 17.00
CA LEU A 524 -16.71 8.46 16.27
C LEU A 524 -15.62 7.45 15.89
N CYS A 525 -14.53 7.92 15.28
CA CYS A 525 -13.44 7.06 14.83
C CYS A 525 -12.76 6.32 16.00
N ARG A 526 -12.67 6.96 17.17
CA ARG A 526 -12.11 6.34 18.37
C ARG A 526 -13.01 5.28 18.94
N ARG A 527 -14.30 5.56 19.03
CA ARG A 527 -15.28 4.57 19.47
C ARG A 527 -15.27 3.35 18.57
N ILE A 528 -15.20 3.55 17.25
CA ILE A 528 -15.01 2.48 16.26
C ILE A 528 -13.72 1.68 16.54
N GLN A 529 -12.57 2.34 16.58
CA GLN A 529 -11.26 1.67 16.74
C GLN A 529 -11.14 0.89 18.06
N ARG A 530 -11.77 1.36 19.15
CA ARG A 530 -11.81 0.64 20.43
C ARG A 530 -12.53 -0.70 20.36
N THR A 531 -13.48 -0.87 19.44
CA THR A 531 -14.14 -2.16 19.21
C THR A 531 -13.33 -3.12 18.35
N GLY A 532 -12.18 -2.67 17.80
CA GLY A 532 -11.41 -3.42 16.81
C GLY A 532 -11.88 -3.22 15.37
N ALA A 533 -13.01 -2.52 15.16
CA ALA A 533 -13.43 -2.09 13.84
C ALA A 533 -12.46 -1.04 13.26
N ARG A 534 -12.38 -1.01 11.93
CA ARG A 534 -11.40 -0.22 11.19
C ARG A 534 -12.06 0.97 10.49
N ILE A 535 -11.37 2.10 10.52
CA ILE A 535 -11.60 3.19 9.58
C ILE A 535 -10.69 3.01 8.36
N SER A 536 -11.19 3.32 7.17
CA SER A 536 -10.43 3.12 5.92
C SER A 536 -10.12 4.44 5.22
N PHE A 537 -9.17 4.39 4.30
CA PHE A 537 -8.97 5.45 3.32
C PHE A 537 -9.52 4.98 1.97
N PHE A 538 -10.37 5.82 1.36
CA PHE A 538 -10.92 5.64 0.04
C PHE A 538 -10.12 6.45 -0.99
N PRO A 539 -9.54 5.81 -2.02
CA PRO A 539 -8.63 6.48 -2.94
C PRO A 539 -9.34 7.37 -3.97
N GLY A 540 -10.67 7.30 -4.09
CA GLY A 540 -11.44 8.13 -5.01
C GLY A 540 -11.37 9.61 -4.63
N LEU A 541 -11.21 10.47 -5.64
CA LEU A 541 -10.92 11.89 -5.46
C LEU A 541 -12.19 12.75 -5.51
N MET A 542 -12.37 13.62 -4.53
CA MET A 542 -13.28 14.77 -4.64
C MET A 542 -12.48 16.07 -4.59
N ILE A 543 -13.00 17.12 -5.23
CA ILE A 543 -12.41 18.46 -5.15
C ILE A 543 -13.20 19.28 -4.13
N ALA A 544 -12.50 19.90 -3.20
CA ALA A 544 -13.06 20.87 -2.26
C ALA A 544 -12.86 22.27 -2.85
N THR A 545 -13.93 23.04 -3.07
CA THR A 545 -13.81 24.41 -3.61
C THR A 545 -12.99 25.32 -2.69
N ARG A 546 -13.04 25.04 -1.39
CA ARG A 546 -12.25 25.70 -0.35
C ARG A 546 -12.06 24.78 0.84
N ASP A 547 -10.88 24.86 1.43
CA ASP A 547 -10.59 24.27 2.73
C ASP A 547 -10.03 25.35 3.67
N ARG A 548 -10.68 25.50 4.83
CA ARG A 548 -10.27 26.47 5.84
C ARG A 548 -8.95 26.06 6.48
N TRP A 549 -8.62 24.77 6.45
CA TRP A 549 -7.57 24.18 7.27
C TRP A 549 -6.37 23.67 6.47
N VAL A 550 -6.27 24.02 5.18
CA VAL A 550 -5.20 23.53 4.29
C VAL A 550 -3.81 23.88 4.82
N ASP A 551 -3.64 25.07 5.37
CA ASP A 551 -2.35 25.56 5.90
C ASP A 551 -2.12 25.16 7.36
N GLU A 552 -3.14 24.61 8.03
CA GLU A 552 -3.11 24.27 9.46
C GLU A 552 -2.83 22.79 9.74
N ASN A 553 -2.88 21.93 8.71
CA ASN A 553 -2.68 20.50 8.84
C ASN A 553 -1.40 20.04 8.13
N PRO A 554 -0.23 20.08 8.79
CA PRO A 554 1.00 19.59 8.20
C PRO A 554 0.89 18.10 7.90
N LEU A 555 1.56 17.66 6.83
CA LEU A 555 1.82 16.23 6.64
C LEU A 555 2.74 15.76 7.76
N ILE A 556 2.24 14.87 8.60
CA ILE A 556 3.04 14.28 9.67
C ILE A 556 3.95 13.24 9.04
N GLU A 557 5.27 13.43 9.16
CA GLU A 557 6.25 12.42 8.81
C GLU A 557 6.12 11.26 9.79
N PHE A 558 5.35 10.25 9.40
CA PHE A 558 5.14 9.09 10.24
C PHE A 558 6.31 8.11 10.01
N SER A 559 7.32 8.17 10.86
CA SER A 559 8.54 7.36 10.69
C SER A 559 8.32 5.96 11.27
N ASP A 560 8.64 4.93 10.49
CA ASP A 560 8.55 3.51 10.88
C ASP A 560 9.34 3.16 12.16
N GLN A 561 10.20 4.06 12.65
CA GLN A 561 11.10 3.81 13.79
C GLN A 561 10.84 4.67 15.03
N THR A 562 10.13 5.80 14.95
CA THR A 562 10.15 6.82 16.02
C THR A 562 8.81 7.17 16.66
N ASP A 563 7.69 6.74 16.10
CA ASP A 563 6.37 7.06 16.66
C ASP A 563 5.78 5.87 17.45
N LEU A 564 6.47 5.52 18.54
CA LEU A 564 5.95 4.87 19.75
C LEU A 564 6.82 5.22 20.96
#